data_AF-A0A3D4DHX4-F1
#
_entry.id   AF-A0A3D4DHX4-F1
#
_cell.length_a   1.000
_cell.length_b   1.000
_cell.length_c   1.000
_cell.angle_alpha   90.00
_cell.angle_beta   90.00
_cell.angle_gamma   90.00
#
_symmetry.space_group_name_H-M   'P 1'
#
loop_
_entity.id
_entity.type
_entity.pdbx_description
1 polymer ?
#
loop_
_entity_poly.entity_id
_entity_poly.type
_entity_poly.pdbx_seq_one_letter_code
_entity_poly.pdbx_strand_id
1 'polypeptide(L)'
;MKKTFLFIVLIGIMLGIGIWIFKTNNDSLNYQAQRSSTNKNNLDEIDIKSTQSTTDTQQVTEQTEKEIANFSTKIHNKEKARQNNMRITCDSLTNTEIKPEEIFSFCNTVGKATKEKGYQEADVYVDGEKKQGLGGGNCQVSTTLYNAVLKVDGLEIIERHEHSGYVPYIEKGKDAAVAYGSYDFKFKNNTNKTIKIIMECQEKDVTAKIIEM
;
A
#
# COMPACT_ATOMS: atom_id res chain seq x y z
N MET A 1 19.91 66.24 22.88
CA MET A 1 18.77 65.35 22.56
C MET A 1 19.33 63.98 22.18
N LYS A 2 18.70 62.93 22.72
CA LYS A 2 18.85 61.48 22.44
C LYS A 2 20.26 60.87 22.53
N LYS A 3 20.54 60.36 23.74
CA LYS A 3 21.48 59.27 24.02
C LYS A 3 20.93 57.97 23.43
N THR A 4 21.76 57.17 22.77
CA THR A 4 21.50 55.74 22.56
C THR A 4 22.71 54.94 23.04
N PHE A 5 22.47 54.19 24.10
CA PHE A 5 23.32 53.11 24.61
C PHE A 5 23.37 51.98 23.56
N LEU A 6 24.54 51.39 23.34
CA LEU A 6 24.63 50.06 22.78
C LEU A 6 25.48 49.19 23.71
N PHE A 7 24.85 48.16 24.24
CA PHE A 7 25.41 47.15 25.13
C PHE A 7 26.38 46.24 24.37
N ILE A 8 27.45 45.87 25.07
CA ILE A 8 28.40 44.79 24.77
C ILE A 8 27.65 43.44 24.77
N VAL A 9 28.09 42.47 23.95
CA VAL A 9 28.50 41.10 24.37
C VAL A 9 28.84 40.23 23.13
N LEU A 10 30.05 39.66 23.19
CA LEU A 10 30.63 38.62 22.34
C LEU A 10 29.79 37.33 22.30
N ILE A 11 29.89 36.55 21.22
CA ILE A 11 29.94 35.07 21.10
C ILE A 11 29.73 34.76 19.59
N GLY A 12 30.49 33.92 18.88
CA GLY A 12 31.56 33.02 19.27
C GLY A 12 32.34 32.48 18.06
N ILE A 13 33.52 31.96 18.35
CA ILE A 13 34.35 31.13 17.47
C ILE A 13 33.71 29.74 17.39
N MET A 14 33.61 29.15 16.18
CA MET A 14 33.81 27.71 15.96
C MET A 14 34.15 27.41 14.48
N LEU A 15 35.42 27.59 14.13
CA LEU A 15 36.00 26.80 13.04
C LEU A 15 35.94 25.32 13.46
N GLY A 16 35.41 24.45 12.60
CA GLY A 16 35.69 23.02 12.72
C GLY A 16 34.65 22.05 12.19
N ILE A 17 34.84 21.65 10.92
CA ILE A 17 34.75 20.28 10.41
C ILE A 17 33.36 19.63 10.32
N GLY A 18 32.98 19.29 9.08
CA GLY A 18 31.96 18.27 8.82
C GLY A 18 31.25 18.43 7.47
N ILE A 19 31.97 18.38 6.35
CA ILE A 19 31.35 18.05 5.06
C ILE A 19 30.93 16.58 5.17
N TRP A 20 29.67 16.34 5.50
CA TRP A 20 29.07 15.00 5.43
C TRP A 20 28.47 14.83 4.04
N ILE A 21 29.28 14.35 3.10
CA ILE A 21 28.79 13.82 1.83
C ILE A 21 28.04 12.53 2.17
N PHE A 22 26.71 12.62 2.20
CA PHE A 22 25.86 11.45 2.24
C PHE A 22 25.90 10.75 0.88
N LYS A 23 26.78 9.75 0.76
CA LYS A 23 26.81 8.83 -0.37
C LYS A 23 25.75 7.76 -0.11
N THR A 24 24.59 7.90 -0.72
CA THR A 24 23.59 6.83 -0.78
C THR A 24 24.17 5.69 -1.61
N ASN A 25 24.60 4.60 -0.95
CA ASN A 25 24.84 3.33 -1.64
C ASN A 25 23.47 2.77 -2.02
N ASN A 26 23.22 2.80 -3.32
CA ASN A 26 22.04 2.28 -3.97
C ASN A 26 22.31 0.79 -4.27
N ASP A 27 22.20 -0.07 -3.25
CA ASP A 27 22.27 -1.52 -3.46
C ASP A 27 20.91 -1.99 -3.96
N SER A 28 20.75 -1.90 -5.27
CA SER A 28 19.70 -2.55 -6.05
C SER A 28 19.87 -4.07 -5.98
N LEU A 29 19.09 -4.73 -5.12
CA LEU A 29 18.87 -6.17 -5.20
C LEU A 29 17.91 -6.46 -6.35
N ASN A 30 18.47 -6.89 -7.47
CA ASN A 30 17.76 -7.41 -8.64
C ASN A 30 17.03 -8.71 -8.29
N TYR A 31 15.70 -8.67 -8.26
CA TYR A 31 14.89 -9.89 -8.42
C TYR A 31 14.40 -9.95 -9.87
N GLN A 32 15.03 -10.82 -10.67
CA GLN A 32 14.62 -11.05 -12.05
C GLN A 32 13.47 -12.06 -12.11
N ALA A 33 12.33 -11.63 -12.65
CA ALA A 33 11.24 -12.50 -13.04
C ALA A 33 11.52 -13.05 -14.45
N GLN A 34 11.71 -14.36 -14.59
CA GLN A 34 11.91 -15.03 -15.87
C GLN A 34 10.55 -15.23 -16.56
N ARG A 35 10.34 -14.52 -17.67
CA ARG A 35 9.29 -14.82 -18.67
C ARG A 35 9.90 -15.75 -19.72
N SER A 36 9.39 -16.98 -19.83
CA SER A 36 9.69 -17.85 -20.97
C SER A 36 8.51 -17.87 -21.93
N SER A 37 8.82 -17.54 -23.18
CA SER A 37 7.89 -17.58 -24.31
C SER A 37 8.11 -18.86 -25.10
N THR A 38 7.01 -19.44 -25.58
CA THR A 38 6.87 -20.18 -26.84
C THR A 38 7.70 -21.45 -27.04
N ASN A 39 7.02 -22.59 -27.12
CA ASN A 39 7.36 -23.54 -28.17
C ASN A 39 6.12 -24.24 -28.74
N LYS A 40 6.01 -24.16 -30.06
CA LYS A 40 5.05 -24.83 -30.93
C LYS A 40 5.60 -26.24 -31.17
N ASN A 41 4.75 -27.27 -31.16
CA ASN A 41 4.73 -28.33 -32.18
C ASN A 41 3.61 -29.34 -31.93
N ASN A 42 3.10 -29.81 -33.07
CA ASN A 42 1.95 -30.68 -33.28
C ASN A 42 2.16 -32.12 -32.81
N LEU A 43 1.01 -32.79 -32.66
CA LEU A 43 0.80 -34.20 -32.41
C LEU A 43 1.57 -35.11 -33.37
N ASP A 44 2.00 -36.28 -32.87
CA ASP A 44 1.63 -37.60 -33.40
C ASP A 44 1.99 -38.72 -32.38
N GLU A 45 1.17 -39.77 -32.39
CA GLU A 45 1.06 -40.97 -31.53
C GLU A 45 2.36 -41.74 -31.17
N ILE A 46 2.35 -42.45 -30.02
CA ILE A 46 2.41 -43.94 -29.92
C ILE A 46 2.45 -44.38 -28.43
N ASP A 47 1.32 -44.98 -28.04
CA ASP A 47 1.08 -46.20 -27.25
C ASP A 47 2.08 -46.73 -26.17
N ILE A 48 1.66 -46.52 -24.92
CA ILE A 48 1.67 -47.35 -23.71
C ILE A 48 2.58 -48.60 -23.68
N LYS A 49 3.60 -48.57 -22.81
CA LYS A 49 4.00 -49.76 -22.04
C LYS A 49 4.50 -49.43 -20.63
N SER A 50 3.80 -50.02 -19.67
CA SER A 50 3.99 -50.02 -18.22
C SER A 50 5.45 -50.11 -17.75
N THR A 51 5.84 -49.23 -16.82
CA THR A 51 6.85 -49.52 -15.79
C THR A 51 6.52 -48.67 -14.56
N GLN A 52 6.14 -49.35 -13.47
CA GLN A 52 5.98 -48.73 -12.16
C GLN A 52 7.33 -48.14 -11.71
N SER A 53 7.33 -46.85 -11.37
CA SER A 53 8.36 -46.24 -10.52
C SER A 53 7.69 -45.46 -9.39
N THR A 54 8.20 -45.77 -8.21
CA THR A 54 7.78 -45.35 -6.88
C THR A 54 8.27 -43.93 -6.55
N THR A 55 7.47 -43.24 -5.73
CA THR A 55 7.87 -42.17 -4.79
C THR A 55 8.32 -40.82 -5.38
N ASP A 56 7.39 -39.87 -5.45
CA ASP A 56 7.43 -38.68 -4.57
C ASP A 56 6.09 -37.96 -4.71
N THR A 57 5.13 -38.29 -3.83
CA THR A 57 3.98 -37.42 -3.63
C THR A 57 4.49 -36.22 -2.85
N GLN A 58 4.98 -35.20 -3.56
CA GLN A 58 4.96 -33.85 -3.01
C GLN A 58 3.51 -33.59 -2.60
N GLN A 59 3.25 -33.62 -1.29
CA GLN A 59 2.05 -33.02 -0.73
C GLN A 59 2.11 -31.54 -1.11
N VAL A 60 1.52 -31.20 -2.25
CA VAL A 60 0.99 -29.86 -2.47
C VAL A 60 -0.12 -29.75 -1.43
N THR A 61 0.21 -29.25 -0.24
CA THR A 61 -0.79 -28.74 0.68
C THR A 61 -1.52 -27.65 -0.08
N GLU A 62 -2.71 -27.97 -0.55
CA GLU A 62 -3.64 -27.01 -1.13
C GLU A 62 -3.95 -26.00 0.00
N GLN A 63 -3.23 -24.87 0.01
CA GLN A 63 -3.56 -23.76 0.90
C GLN A 63 -4.96 -23.30 0.53
N THR A 64 -5.91 -23.57 1.41
CA THR A 64 -7.29 -23.19 1.20
C THR A 64 -7.42 -21.72 1.57
N GLU A 65 -7.52 -20.87 0.55
CA GLU A 65 -7.78 -19.45 0.75
C GLU A 65 -9.15 -19.24 1.40
N LYS A 66 -9.17 -18.56 2.54
CA LYS A 66 -10.39 -18.27 3.29
C LYS A 66 -10.55 -16.78 3.51
N GLU A 67 -11.66 -16.21 3.03
CA GLU A 67 -12.02 -14.83 3.41
C GLU A 67 -12.36 -14.78 4.90
N ILE A 68 -11.61 -13.98 5.66
CA ILE A 68 -11.79 -13.81 7.11
C ILE A 68 -12.39 -12.45 7.49
N ALA A 69 -12.30 -11.46 6.60
CA ALA A 69 -12.96 -10.17 6.76
C ALA A 69 -13.16 -9.45 5.42
N ASN A 70 -14.18 -8.59 5.38
CA ASN A 70 -14.36 -7.62 4.31
C ASN A 70 -14.96 -6.31 4.83
N PHE A 71 -14.76 -5.23 4.08
CA PHE A 71 -15.40 -3.94 4.32
C PHE A 71 -15.53 -3.15 3.03
N SER A 72 -16.61 -2.38 2.89
CA SER A 72 -16.86 -1.56 1.69
C SER A 72 -17.20 -0.12 2.07
N THR A 73 -16.70 0.84 1.28
CA THR A 73 -17.14 2.24 1.35
C THR A 73 -17.79 2.65 0.03
N LYS A 74 -18.80 3.52 0.11
CA LYS A 74 -19.49 4.06 -1.07
C LYS A 74 -18.64 5.16 -1.71
N ILE A 75 -18.57 5.14 -3.03
CA ILE A 75 -17.92 6.21 -3.81
C ILE A 75 -18.99 7.24 -4.18
N HIS A 76 -18.95 8.44 -3.58
CA HIS A 76 -19.92 9.49 -3.89
C HIS A 76 -19.51 10.33 -5.10
N ASN A 77 -18.20 10.61 -5.25
CA ASN A 77 -17.66 11.34 -6.39
C ASN A 77 -17.32 10.38 -7.53
N LYS A 78 -18.01 10.51 -8.67
CA LYS A 78 -17.87 9.67 -9.87
C LYS A 78 -16.95 10.25 -10.95
N GLU A 79 -16.20 11.29 -10.61
CA GLU A 79 -15.21 11.89 -11.50
C GLU A 79 -14.22 10.81 -11.99
N LYS A 80 -13.94 10.81 -13.30
CA LYS A 80 -13.28 9.69 -13.99
C LYS A 80 -11.82 9.54 -13.57
N ALA A 81 -11.09 10.65 -13.37
CA ALA A 81 -9.71 10.64 -12.92
C ALA A 81 -9.61 10.05 -11.51
N ARG A 82 -10.51 10.45 -10.60
CA ARG A 82 -10.61 9.84 -9.26
C ARG A 82 -10.85 8.34 -9.31
N GLN A 83 -11.78 7.88 -10.15
CA GLN A 83 -12.09 6.44 -10.29
C GLN A 83 -10.89 5.67 -10.86
N ASN A 84 -10.17 6.25 -11.82
CA ASN A 84 -8.94 5.69 -12.36
C ASN A 84 -7.86 5.56 -11.27
N ASN A 85 -7.62 6.62 -10.48
CA ASN A 85 -6.66 6.62 -9.39
C ASN A 85 -6.97 5.56 -8.34
N MET A 86 -8.24 5.43 -7.95
CA MET A 86 -8.67 4.41 -6.99
C MET A 86 -8.43 3.00 -7.53
N ARG A 87 -8.72 2.74 -8.82
CA ARG A 87 -8.45 1.46 -9.46
C ARG A 87 -6.96 1.12 -9.43
N ILE A 88 -6.10 2.03 -9.87
CA ILE A 88 -4.63 1.83 -9.82
C ILE A 88 -4.17 1.51 -8.40
N THR A 89 -4.71 2.22 -7.40
CA THR A 89 -4.38 2.00 -5.99
C THR A 89 -4.84 0.62 -5.51
N CYS A 90 -6.09 0.23 -5.81
CA CYS A 90 -6.62 -1.08 -5.48
C CYS A 90 -5.80 -2.21 -6.13
N ASP A 91 -5.49 -2.08 -7.43
CA ASP A 91 -4.70 -3.06 -8.16
C ASP A 91 -3.29 -3.21 -7.58
N SER A 92 -2.70 -2.12 -7.08
CA SER A 92 -1.38 -2.15 -6.43
C SER A 92 -1.38 -2.86 -5.07
N LEU A 93 -2.54 -2.94 -4.40
CA LEU A 93 -2.70 -3.57 -3.09
C LEU A 93 -3.14 -5.02 -3.20
N THR A 94 -3.92 -5.37 -4.22
CA THR A 94 -4.44 -6.72 -4.45
C THR A 94 -3.30 -7.72 -4.61
N ASN A 95 -3.45 -8.87 -3.94
CA ASN A 95 -2.45 -9.94 -3.81
C ASN A 95 -1.21 -9.57 -2.99
N THR A 96 -1.23 -8.48 -2.22
CA THR A 96 -0.18 -8.26 -1.22
C THR A 96 -0.33 -9.31 -0.11
N GLU A 97 0.68 -10.15 0.05
CA GLU A 97 0.80 -11.11 1.14
C GLU A 97 1.54 -10.49 2.33
N ILE A 98 1.09 -10.80 3.54
CA ILE A 98 1.68 -10.31 4.79
C ILE A 98 1.88 -11.52 5.68
N LYS A 99 3.14 -11.92 5.88
CA LYS A 99 3.51 -13.08 6.70
C LYS A 99 3.31 -12.81 8.18
N PRO A 100 3.26 -13.85 9.03
CA PRO A 100 3.35 -13.68 10.48
C PRO A 100 4.53 -12.78 10.86
N GLU A 101 4.29 -11.87 11.80
CA GLU A 101 5.19 -10.84 12.31
C GLU A 101 5.57 -9.72 11.32
N GLU A 102 5.11 -9.77 10.07
CA GLU A 102 5.39 -8.75 9.06
C GLU A 102 4.52 -7.50 9.26
N ILE A 103 5.11 -6.33 8.97
CA ILE A 103 4.41 -5.04 8.98
C ILE A 103 4.07 -4.65 7.54
N PHE A 104 2.79 -4.51 7.27
CA PHE A 104 2.30 -3.88 6.05
C PHE A 104 2.42 -2.36 6.13
N SER A 105 2.71 -1.73 5.00
CA SER A 105 2.68 -0.27 4.82
C SER A 105 1.99 0.09 3.52
N PHE A 106 0.88 0.82 3.62
CA PHE A 106 0.11 1.26 2.47
C PHE A 106 0.96 2.10 1.51
N CYS A 107 1.69 3.09 2.02
CA CYS A 107 2.51 3.97 1.21
C CYS A 107 3.68 3.26 0.54
N ASN A 108 4.29 2.26 1.19
CA ASN A 108 5.36 1.49 0.57
C ASN A 108 4.84 0.58 -0.54
N THR A 109 3.70 -0.09 -0.33
CA THR A 109 3.09 -0.98 -1.32
C THR A 109 2.60 -0.20 -2.55
N VAL A 110 1.90 0.92 -2.36
CA VAL A 110 1.37 1.74 -3.47
C VAL A 110 2.46 2.63 -4.10
N GLY A 111 3.37 3.12 -3.27
CA GLY A 111 4.37 4.12 -3.63
C GLY A 111 3.77 5.51 -3.92
N LYS A 112 4.62 6.42 -4.39
CA LYS A 112 4.20 7.78 -4.81
C LYS A 112 3.23 7.69 -5.99
N ALA A 113 2.15 8.48 -5.94
CA ALA A 113 1.25 8.70 -7.08
C ALA A 113 1.93 9.61 -8.11
N THR A 114 2.07 9.15 -9.35
CA THR A 114 2.73 9.90 -10.43
C THR A 114 2.00 9.72 -11.76
N LYS A 115 2.21 10.64 -12.71
CA LYS A 115 1.57 10.57 -14.04
C LYS A 115 2.05 9.34 -14.82
N GLU A 116 3.30 8.92 -14.63
CA GLU A 116 3.91 7.75 -15.27
C GLU A 116 3.25 6.44 -14.82
N LYS A 117 2.80 6.38 -13.56
CA LYS A 117 1.97 5.27 -13.04
C LYS A 117 0.50 5.34 -13.49
N GLY A 118 0.14 6.33 -14.30
CA GLY A 118 -1.21 6.53 -14.82
C GLY A 118 -2.14 7.30 -13.88
N TYR A 119 -1.65 7.85 -12.76
CA TYR A 119 -2.47 8.70 -11.90
C TYR A 119 -2.81 10.00 -12.62
N GLN A 120 -4.03 10.47 -12.39
CA GLN A 120 -4.60 11.67 -12.95
C GLN A 120 -4.92 12.66 -11.84
N GLU A 121 -4.97 13.95 -12.17
CA GLU A 121 -5.33 14.99 -11.21
C GLU A 121 -6.81 14.85 -10.85
N ALA A 122 -7.09 14.75 -9.56
CA ALA A 122 -8.42 14.67 -9.00
C ALA A 122 -8.44 15.38 -7.64
N ASP A 123 -9.63 15.49 -7.07
CA ASP A 123 -9.82 16.08 -5.74
C ASP A 123 -8.97 15.36 -4.67
N VAL A 124 -8.09 16.12 -4.04
CA VAL A 124 -7.33 15.75 -2.83
C VAL A 124 -7.64 16.78 -1.73
N TYR A 125 -7.52 16.36 -0.48
CA TYR A 125 -7.65 17.26 0.67
C TYR A 125 -6.29 17.44 1.32
N VAL A 126 -5.82 18.69 1.40
CA VAL A 126 -4.55 19.07 2.01
C VAL A 126 -4.83 20.19 2.99
N ASP A 127 -4.51 19.99 4.26
CA ASP A 127 -4.76 20.95 5.34
C ASP A 127 -6.23 21.40 5.45
N GLY A 128 -7.16 20.47 5.18
CA GLY A 128 -8.60 20.74 5.18
C GLY A 128 -9.12 21.45 3.92
N GLU A 129 -8.24 21.83 2.99
CA GLU A 129 -8.62 22.45 1.72
C GLU A 129 -8.69 21.45 0.59
N LYS A 130 -9.69 21.61 -0.27
CA LYS A 130 -9.85 20.84 -1.50
C LYS A 130 -8.93 21.38 -2.59
N LYS A 131 -8.02 20.56 -3.10
CA LYS A 131 -7.07 20.89 -4.18
C LYS A 131 -7.12 19.82 -5.27
N GLN A 132 -6.59 20.13 -6.46
CA GLN A 132 -6.33 19.12 -7.48
C GLN A 132 -4.94 18.52 -7.26
N GLY A 133 -4.84 17.19 -7.29
CA GLY A 133 -3.60 16.48 -7.10
C GLY A 133 -3.66 15.04 -7.60
N LEU A 134 -2.49 14.45 -7.81
CA LEU A 134 -2.38 13.04 -8.18
C LEU A 134 -2.70 12.15 -6.98
N GLY A 135 -3.43 11.06 -7.21
CA GLY A 135 -3.81 10.13 -6.13
C GLY A 135 -5.08 10.55 -5.37
N GLY A 136 -5.88 11.47 -5.93
CA GLY A 136 -7.23 11.72 -5.43
C GLY A 136 -8.02 10.42 -5.34
N GLY A 137 -8.45 10.05 -4.13
CA GLY A 137 -9.12 8.78 -3.83
C GLY A 137 -8.32 7.82 -2.94
N ASN A 138 -7.00 7.95 -2.82
CA ASN A 138 -6.16 6.99 -2.09
C ASN A 138 -6.54 6.86 -0.61
N CYS A 139 -6.90 7.96 0.06
CA CYS A 139 -7.35 7.91 1.46
C CYS A 139 -8.65 7.10 1.65
N GLN A 140 -9.55 7.09 0.67
CA GLN A 140 -10.76 6.27 0.75
C GLN A 140 -10.43 4.78 0.62
N VAL A 141 -9.48 4.43 -0.26
CA VAL A 141 -8.99 3.06 -0.41
C VAL A 141 -8.31 2.60 0.89
N SER A 142 -7.41 3.43 1.45
CA SER A 142 -6.78 3.17 2.75
C SER A 142 -7.80 2.99 3.87
N THR A 143 -8.77 3.90 3.98
CA THR A 143 -9.87 3.81 4.96
C THR A 143 -10.65 2.51 4.83
N THR A 144 -10.92 2.08 3.60
CA THR A 144 -11.67 0.83 3.35
C THR A 144 -10.88 -0.37 3.82
N LEU A 145 -9.58 -0.42 3.50
CA LEU A 145 -8.69 -1.48 3.97
C LEU A 145 -8.57 -1.48 5.50
N TYR A 146 -8.36 -0.32 6.12
CA TYR A 146 -8.28 -0.17 7.57
C TYR A 146 -9.50 -0.77 8.29
N ASN A 147 -10.71 -0.51 7.80
CA ASN A 147 -11.92 -1.06 8.42
C ASN A 147 -12.11 -2.56 8.17
N ALA A 148 -11.53 -3.14 7.12
CA ALA A 148 -11.47 -4.59 6.97
C ALA A 148 -10.46 -5.20 7.96
N VAL A 149 -9.30 -4.56 8.14
CA VAL A 149 -8.26 -4.97 9.09
C VAL A 149 -8.78 -4.97 10.53
N LEU A 150 -9.54 -3.94 10.93
CA LEU A 150 -10.14 -3.85 12.27
C LEU A 150 -11.08 -5.02 12.62
N LYS A 151 -11.57 -5.78 11.64
CA LYS A 151 -12.45 -6.93 11.86
C LYS A 151 -11.70 -8.24 12.08
N VAL A 152 -10.37 -8.23 11.99
CA VAL A 152 -9.54 -9.42 12.14
C VAL A 152 -8.77 -9.34 13.44
N ASP A 153 -9.01 -10.29 14.34
CA ASP A 153 -8.23 -10.43 15.57
C ASP A 153 -6.77 -10.78 15.22
N GLY A 154 -5.82 -10.12 15.87
CA GLY A 154 -4.38 -10.33 15.67
C GLY A 154 -3.74 -9.45 14.59
N LEU A 155 -4.50 -8.58 13.90
CA LEU A 155 -3.89 -7.50 13.11
C LEU A 155 -3.77 -6.23 13.96
N GLU A 156 -2.54 -5.90 14.34
CA GLU A 156 -2.24 -4.76 15.20
C GLU A 156 -2.02 -3.50 14.36
N ILE A 157 -2.76 -2.42 14.65
CA ILE A 157 -2.58 -1.14 13.96
C ILE A 157 -1.31 -0.47 14.49
N ILE A 158 -0.32 -0.30 13.62
CA ILE A 158 0.98 0.31 13.95
C ILE A 158 0.97 1.81 13.66
N GLU A 159 0.32 2.22 12.58
CA GLU A 159 0.19 3.63 12.21
C GLU A 159 -1.18 3.86 11.57
N ARG A 160 -1.88 4.89 12.07
CA ARG A 160 -3.14 5.38 11.51
C ARG A 160 -3.30 6.84 11.86
N HIS A 161 -3.69 7.64 10.87
CA HIS A 161 -3.98 9.06 11.03
C HIS A 161 -5.42 9.34 10.63
N GLU A 162 -6.10 10.23 11.36
CA GLU A 162 -7.42 10.72 10.97
C GLU A 162 -7.28 11.89 9.98
N HIS A 163 -8.27 12.10 9.14
CA HIS A 163 -8.43 13.35 8.42
C HIS A 163 -8.77 14.45 9.43
N SER A 164 -8.19 15.63 9.23
CA SER A 164 -8.54 16.82 10.02
C SER A 164 -9.98 17.31 9.77
N GLY A 165 -10.58 16.92 8.65
CA GLY A 165 -11.92 17.31 8.22
C GLY A 165 -12.86 16.13 8.00
N TYR A 166 -14.15 16.44 7.81
CA TYR A 166 -15.17 15.45 7.51
C TYR A 166 -14.94 14.77 6.15
N VAL A 167 -15.07 13.44 6.14
CA VAL A 167 -15.07 12.63 4.92
C VAL A 167 -16.44 11.94 4.74
N PRO A 168 -17.05 11.98 3.55
CA PRO A 168 -18.45 11.59 3.39
C PRO A 168 -18.70 10.07 3.30
N TYR A 169 -17.64 9.27 3.22
CA TYR A 169 -17.72 7.84 2.92
C TYR A 169 -17.59 6.92 4.14
N ILE A 170 -17.38 7.48 5.35
CA ILE A 170 -17.22 6.71 6.59
C ILE A 170 -17.64 7.54 7.80
N GLU A 171 -17.96 6.86 8.92
CA GLU A 171 -18.19 7.51 10.21
C GLU A 171 -16.90 8.15 10.75
N LYS A 172 -17.05 9.24 11.52
CA LYS A 172 -15.92 9.93 12.16
C LYS A 172 -15.13 8.97 13.06
N GLY A 173 -13.80 9.02 12.94
CA GLY A 173 -12.89 8.20 13.75
C GLY A 173 -12.65 6.79 13.21
N LYS A 174 -13.23 6.46 12.04
CA LYS A 174 -13.00 5.19 11.34
C LYS A 174 -12.23 5.37 10.03
N ASP A 175 -11.70 6.55 9.77
CA ASP A 175 -10.96 6.89 8.57
C ASP A 175 -9.45 6.70 8.75
N ALA A 176 -8.74 6.39 7.67
CA ALA A 176 -7.28 6.27 7.65
C ALA A 176 -6.70 7.13 6.52
N ALA A 177 -6.20 8.32 6.88
CA ALA A 177 -5.56 9.25 5.97
C ALA A 177 -4.15 8.76 5.60
N VAL A 178 -3.78 8.92 4.32
CA VAL A 178 -2.45 8.58 3.79
C VAL A 178 -1.94 9.69 2.89
N ALA A 179 -0.65 9.97 3.01
CA ALA A 179 0.07 10.94 2.19
C ALA A 179 1.52 10.47 2.08
N TYR A 180 1.92 10.00 0.89
CA TYR A 180 3.25 9.44 0.67
C TYR A 180 4.35 10.40 1.14
N GLY A 181 5.22 9.92 2.04
CA GLY A 181 6.29 10.71 2.66
C GLY A 181 5.89 11.45 3.95
N SER A 182 4.63 11.37 4.40
CA SER A 182 4.14 12.00 5.63
C SER A 182 3.26 11.08 6.48
N TYR A 183 2.09 10.68 5.98
CA TYR A 183 1.12 9.85 6.72
C TYR A 183 0.98 8.49 6.06
N ASP A 184 1.00 7.44 6.86
CA ASP A 184 0.82 6.08 6.37
C ASP A 184 -0.27 5.33 7.15
N PHE A 185 -0.77 4.27 6.54
CA PHE A 185 -1.53 3.24 7.21
C PHE A 185 -0.69 1.97 7.29
N LYS A 186 -0.37 1.56 8.52
CA LYS A 186 0.45 0.37 8.80
C LYS A 186 -0.23 -0.53 9.81
N PHE A 187 -0.11 -1.83 9.59
CA PHE A 187 -0.51 -2.83 10.56
C PHE A 187 0.47 -3.99 10.56
N LYS A 188 0.60 -4.66 11.70
CA LYS A 188 1.41 -5.85 11.87
C LYS A 188 0.52 -7.08 11.89
N ASN A 189 0.90 -8.12 11.16
CA ASN A 189 0.23 -9.40 11.23
C ASN A 189 0.77 -10.21 12.40
N ASN A 190 0.12 -10.14 13.57
CA ASN A 190 0.47 -10.97 14.73
C ASN A 190 -0.32 -12.31 14.74
N THR A 191 -0.97 -12.68 13.62
CA THR A 191 -1.56 -14.02 13.47
C THR A 191 -0.48 -15.04 13.15
N ASN A 192 -0.80 -16.33 13.26
CA ASN A 192 0.09 -17.42 12.87
C ASN A 192 -0.07 -17.87 11.41
N LYS A 193 -0.79 -17.09 10.59
CA LYS A 193 -1.07 -17.37 9.18
C LYS A 193 -0.61 -16.21 8.31
N THR A 194 -0.24 -16.51 7.06
CA THR A 194 -0.06 -15.46 6.07
C THR A 194 -1.45 -14.97 5.67
N ILE A 195 -1.60 -13.65 5.58
CA ILE A 195 -2.82 -13.07 5.02
C ILE A 195 -2.53 -12.43 3.67
N LYS A 196 -3.57 -12.28 2.85
CA LYS A 196 -3.53 -11.62 1.55
C LYS A 196 -4.62 -10.56 1.47
N ILE A 197 -4.25 -9.39 0.95
CA ILE A 197 -5.18 -8.29 0.70
C ILE A 197 -5.77 -8.45 -0.69
N ILE A 198 -7.10 -8.36 -0.82
CA ILE A 198 -7.78 -8.25 -2.12
C ILE A 198 -8.62 -6.97 -2.10
N MET A 199 -8.42 -6.12 -3.11
CA MET A 199 -9.16 -4.87 -3.29
C MET A 199 -9.99 -4.92 -4.56
N GLU A 200 -11.27 -4.58 -4.45
CA GLU A 200 -12.20 -4.50 -5.57
C GLU A 200 -12.67 -3.05 -5.71
N CYS A 201 -12.36 -2.41 -6.84
CA CYS A 201 -12.79 -1.05 -7.13
C CYS A 201 -13.85 -1.04 -8.23
N GLN A 202 -15.11 -0.88 -7.83
CA GLN A 202 -16.23 -0.76 -8.75
C GLN A 202 -16.62 0.71 -8.91
N GLU A 203 -17.60 0.99 -9.77
CA GLU A 203 -18.06 2.36 -9.97
C GLU A 203 -18.70 2.92 -8.69
N LYS A 204 -19.43 2.08 -7.94
CA LYS A 204 -20.29 2.49 -6.81
C LYS A 204 -19.59 2.44 -5.46
N ASP A 205 -18.59 1.61 -5.33
CA ASP A 205 -18.01 1.20 -4.07
C ASP A 205 -16.59 0.68 -4.28
N VAL A 206 -15.82 0.76 -3.21
CA VAL A 206 -14.55 0.06 -3.07
C VAL A 206 -14.68 -0.91 -1.92
N THR A 207 -14.21 -2.14 -2.10
CA THR A 207 -14.28 -3.22 -1.12
C THR A 207 -12.87 -3.74 -0.85
N ALA A 208 -12.52 -3.89 0.42
CA ALA A 208 -11.33 -4.59 0.87
C ALA A 208 -11.73 -5.94 1.45
N LYS A 209 -10.96 -6.98 1.14
CA LYS A 209 -11.08 -8.33 1.70
C LYS A 209 -9.73 -8.76 2.26
N ILE A 210 -9.75 -9.42 3.41
CA ILE A 210 -8.60 -10.07 4.02
C ILE A 210 -8.80 -11.58 3.88
N ILE A 211 -7.85 -12.21 3.21
CA ILE A 211 -7.86 -13.65 2.94
C ILE A 211 -6.78 -14.29 3.79
N GLU A 212 -7.13 -15.28 4.61
CA GLU A 212 -6.18 -16.15 5.29
C GLU A 212 -5.71 -17.26 4.34
N MET A 213 -4.43 -17.61 4.40
CA MET A 213 -3.81 -18.66 3.61
C MET A 213 -3.19 -19.75 4.47
#